data_AF-A0A8J6WJR9-F1
#
_entry.id   AF-A0A8J6WJR9-F1
#
_cell.length_a   1.000
_cell.length_b   1.000
_cell.length_c   1.000
_cell.angle_alpha   90.00
_cell.angle_beta   90.00
_cell.angle_gamma   90.00
#
_symmetry.space_group_name_H-M   'P 1'
#
loop_
_entity.id
_entity.type
_entity.pdbx_description
1 polymer ?
#
loop_
_entity_poly.entity_id
_entity_poly.type
_entity_poly.pdbx_seq_one_letter_code
_entity_poly.pdbx_strand_id
1 'polypeptide(L)'
;MHFLSQNLAPTPGETLAAYVQRVRMSLGLSQKELAEKAGIHPQSVGKMERGQTTRLKQKPKSGLAHALGISVEYLDAVCQGRTVEEIAVLKFCPQCWVPGTSPDPMWTTPRSKHCFACGSKLQDRCSGCHEPIASLKFRFCPYCGKSYKGGGSE
;
A
#
# COMPACT_ATOMS: atom_id res chain seq x y z
N MET A 1 13.82 0.92 -19.27
CA MET A 1 13.23 2.28 -19.19
C MET A 1 13.13 2.66 -17.73
N HIS A 2 13.65 3.83 -17.36
CA HIS A 2 13.89 4.24 -15.97
C HIS A 2 12.61 4.25 -15.11
N PHE A 3 12.52 3.29 -14.18
CA PHE A 3 11.76 3.45 -12.94
C PHE A 3 12.55 4.41 -12.05
N LEU A 4 12.48 5.72 -12.34
CA LEU A 4 12.81 6.69 -11.29
C LEU A 4 11.82 6.43 -10.16
N SER A 5 12.35 6.20 -8.97
CA SER A 5 11.63 6.05 -7.71
C SER A 5 10.74 7.26 -7.45
N GLN A 6 9.61 7.35 -8.14
CA GLN A 6 8.59 8.34 -7.86
C GLN A 6 7.85 7.85 -6.62
N ASN A 7 7.92 8.64 -5.56
CA ASN A 7 7.16 8.36 -4.35
C ASN A 7 5.66 8.59 -4.65
N LEU A 8 4.99 7.52 -5.03
CA LEU A 8 3.55 7.48 -5.33
C LEU A 8 2.69 7.39 -4.07
N ALA A 9 3.28 7.36 -2.87
CA ALA A 9 2.50 7.38 -1.64
C ALA A 9 1.85 8.77 -1.45
N PRO A 10 0.61 8.82 -0.93
CA PRO A 10 0.02 10.04 -0.41
C PRO A 10 0.85 10.68 0.70
N THR A 11 0.90 12.01 0.71
CA THR A 11 1.46 12.74 1.86
C THR A 11 0.40 12.89 2.96
N PRO A 12 0.80 13.02 4.24
CA PRO A 12 -0.13 13.30 5.33
C PRO A 12 -1.00 14.53 5.03
N GLY A 13 -2.31 14.41 5.17
CA GLY A 13 -3.27 15.50 4.91
C GLY A 13 -3.52 15.83 3.43
N GLU A 14 -2.97 15.05 2.49
CA GLU A 14 -3.21 15.26 1.05
C GLU A 14 -4.66 14.97 0.67
N THR A 15 -5.28 15.89 -0.06
CA THR A 15 -6.64 15.68 -0.59
C THR A 15 -6.63 14.74 -1.79
N LEU A 16 -7.76 14.07 -2.07
CA LEU A 16 -7.93 13.27 -3.28
C LEU A 16 -7.57 14.07 -4.56
N ALA A 17 -7.97 15.33 -4.61
CA ALA A 17 -7.73 16.22 -5.74
C ALA A 17 -6.22 16.43 -5.98
N ALA A 18 -5.51 16.85 -4.93
CA ALA A 18 -4.07 17.10 -4.97
C ALA A 18 -3.29 15.82 -5.31
N TYR A 19 -3.67 14.70 -4.69
CA TYR A 19 -3.02 13.42 -4.89
C TYR A 19 -3.16 12.90 -6.33
N VAL A 20 -4.38 12.88 -6.87
CA VAL A 20 -4.64 12.41 -8.25
C VAL A 20 -3.93 13.31 -9.26
N GLN A 21 -3.99 14.63 -9.07
CA GLN A 21 -3.31 15.58 -9.94
C GLN A 21 -1.79 15.38 -9.92
N ARG A 22 -1.19 15.27 -8.73
CA ARG A 22 0.26 15.08 -8.55
C ARG A 22 0.75 13.80 -9.22
N VAL A 23 0.11 12.66 -8.93
CA VAL A 23 0.50 11.37 -9.52
C VAL A 23 0.28 11.37 -11.04
N ARG A 24 -0.83 11.92 -11.53
CA ARG A 24 -1.06 12.04 -12.97
C ARG A 24 0.04 12.84 -13.66
N MET A 25 0.42 13.98 -13.08
CA MET A 25 1.46 14.85 -13.64
C MET A 25 2.85 14.21 -13.57
N SER A 26 3.18 13.45 -12.53
CA SER A 26 4.46 12.75 -12.43
C SER A 26 4.60 11.66 -13.51
N LEU A 27 3.48 11.12 -13.98
CA LEU A 27 3.39 10.17 -15.10
C LEU A 27 3.29 10.85 -16.48
N GLY A 28 3.27 12.19 -16.54
CA GLY A 28 3.16 12.93 -17.80
C GLY A 28 1.82 12.79 -18.51
N LEU A 29 0.75 12.39 -17.80
CA LEU A 29 -0.57 12.16 -18.40
C LEU A 29 -1.42 13.42 -18.41
N SER A 30 -2.18 13.66 -19.47
CA SER A 30 -3.30 14.59 -19.49
C SER A 30 -4.53 14.03 -18.74
N GLN A 31 -5.48 14.90 -18.37
CA GLN A 31 -6.74 14.46 -17.75
C GLN A 31 -7.53 13.50 -18.66
N LYS A 32 -7.45 13.71 -19.98
CA LYS A 32 -8.11 12.87 -20.98
C LYS A 32 -7.48 11.47 -21.02
N GLU A 33 -6.15 11.39 -21.08
CA GLU A 33 -5.43 10.11 -21.10
C GLU A 33 -5.64 9.32 -19.80
N LEU A 34 -5.66 10.00 -18.64
CA LEU A 34 -6.00 9.34 -17.38
C LEU A 34 -7.42 8.76 -17.43
N ALA A 35 -8.39 9.53 -17.91
CA ALA A 35 -9.78 9.10 -17.99
C ALA A 35 -9.96 7.88 -18.91
N GLU A 36 -9.32 7.90 -20.08
CA GLU A 36 -9.30 6.77 -21.03
C GLU A 36 -8.68 5.53 -20.39
N LYS A 37 -7.49 5.64 -19.79
CA LYS A 37 -6.82 4.52 -19.10
C LYS A 37 -7.62 3.98 -17.92
N ALA A 38 -8.32 4.85 -17.19
CA ALA A 38 -9.12 4.46 -16.04
C ALA A 38 -10.53 3.95 -16.41
N GLY A 39 -10.93 4.06 -17.69
CA GLY A 39 -12.27 3.69 -18.15
C GLY A 39 -13.38 4.55 -17.53
N ILE A 40 -13.11 5.85 -17.31
CA ILE A 40 -14.07 6.82 -16.75
C ILE A 40 -14.25 8.02 -17.67
N HIS A 41 -15.33 8.78 -17.47
CA HIS A 41 -15.57 9.98 -18.29
C HIS A 41 -14.55 11.09 -17.96
N PRO A 42 -13.97 11.80 -18.95
CA PRO A 42 -12.97 12.87 -18.73
C PRO A 42 -13.41 13.97 -17.75
N GLN A 43 -14.70 14.33 -17.78
CA GLN A 43 -15.26 15.31 -16.82
C GLN A 43 -15.18 14.83 -15.36
N SER A 44 -15.17 13.51 -15.12
CA SER A 44 -15.04 12.95 -13.76
C SER A 44 -13.66 13.24 -13.19
N VAL A 45 -12.61 13.12 -14.01
CA VAL A 45 -11.24 13.48 -13.63
C VAL A 45 -11.17 14.98 -13.34
N GLY A 46 -11.71 15.82 -14.22
CA GLY A 46 -11.74 17.27 -14.00
C GLY A 46 -12.49 17.69 -12.72
N LYS A 47 -13.63 17.07 -12.41
CA LYS A 47 -14.37 17.31 -11.15
C LYS A 47 -13.56 16.88 -9.93
N MET A 48 -12.84 15.77 -10.03
CA MET A 48 -11.99 15.25 -8.96
C MET A 48 -10.81 16.15 -8.65
N GLU A 49 -10.06 16.58 -9.68
CA GLU A 49 -8.90 17.47 -9.49
C GLU A 49 -9.29 18.88 -9.04
N ARG A 50 -10.54 19.30 -9.26
CA ARG A 50 -11.09 20.54 -8.67
C ARG A 50 -11.68 20.35 -7.26
N GLY A 51 -11.57 19.16 -6.66
CA GLY A 51 -12.11 18.88 -5.32
C GLY A 51 -13.63 18.75 -5.26
N GLN A 52 -14.33 18.75 -6.39
CA GLN A 52 -15.80 18.58 -6.45
C GLN A 52 -16.22 17.13 -6.21
N THR A 53 -15.27 16.19 -6.27
CA THR A 53 -15.47 14.79 -5.92
C THR A 53 -14.50 14.43 -4.80
N THR A 54 -15.04 14.08 -3.64
CA THR A 54 -14.28 13.69 -2.44
C THR A 54 -14.42 12.20 -2.12
N ARG A 55 -15.34 11.49 -2.78
CA ARG A 55 -15.60 10.06 -2.59
C ARG A 55 -15.68 9.34 -3.92
N LEU A 56 -15.05 8.17 -4.01
CA LEU A 56 -15.03 7.34 -5.22
C LEU A 56 -15.81 6.05 -5.02
N LYS A 57 -16.68 5.72 -6.01
CA LYS A 57 -17.27 4.38 -6.13
C LYS A 57 -16.20 3.36 -6.50
N GLN A 58 -16.45 2.09 -6.20
CA GLN A 58 -15.45 1.02 -6.36
C GLN A 58 -14.91 0.87 -7.79
N LYS A 59 -15.78 0.92 -8.81
CA LYS A 59 -15.37 0.78 -10.22
C LYS A 59 -14.44 1.93 -10.68
N PRO A 60 -14.81 3.22 -10.54
CA PRO A 60 -13.90 4.34 -10.81
C PRO A 60 -12.59 4.28 -10.01
N LYS A 61 -12.66 3.90 -8.73
CA LYS A 61 -11.48 3.78 -7.86
C LYS A 61 -10.49 2.73 -8.37
N SER A 62 -10.99 1.54 -8.73
CA SER A 62 -10.16 0.48 -9.29
C SER A 62 -9.54 0.86 -10.63
N GLY A 63 -10.32 1.53 -11.50
CA GLY A 63 -9.83 2.02 -12.78
C GLY A 63 -8.71 3.06 -12.62
N LEU A 64 -8.89 4.01 -11.69
CA LEU A 64 -7.87 5.02 -11.39
C LEU A 64 -6.61 4.42 -10.80
N ALA A 65 -6.75 3.51 -9.84
CA ALA A 65 -5.59 2.83 -9.24
C ALA A 65 -4.75 2.11 -10.31
N HIS A 66 -5.43 1.41 -11.23
CA HIS A 66 -4.77 0.75 -12.35
C HIS A 66 -4.08 1.75 -13.29
N ALA A 67 -4.78 2.81 -13.71
CA ALA A 67 -4.25 3.80 -14.65
C ALA A 67 -3.06 4.61 -14.10
N LEU A 68 -3.06 4.87 -12.78
CA LEU A 68 -2.01 5.60 -12.08
C LEU A 68 -0.89 4.68 -11.56
N GLY A 69 -1.02 3.35 -11.69
CA GLY A 69 -0.04 2.39 -11.18
C GLY A 69 0.10 2.41 -9.65
N ILE A 70 -0.98 2.71 -8.93
CA ILE A 70 -1.00 2.82 -7.46
C ILE A 70 -1.91 1.77 -6.82
N SER A 71 -1.78 1.63 -5.50
CA SER A 71 -2.70 0.81 -4.70
C SER A 71 -4.07 1.50 -4.59
N VAL A 72 -5.14 0.71 -4.50
CA VAL A 72 -6.50 1.25 -4.25
C VAL A 72 -6.56 1.85 -2.84
N GLU A 73 -5.74 1.32 -1.95
CA GLU A 73 -5.58 1.70 -0.56
C GLU A 73 -5.05 3.14 -0.43
N TYR A 74 -4.19 3.61 -1.35
CA TYR A 74 -3.79 5.02 -1.42
C TYR A 74 -4.97 5.95 -1.72
N LEU A 75 -5.85 5.56 -2.63
CA LEU A 75 -7.06 6.33 -2.93
C LEU A 75 -8.04 6.32 -1.75
N ASP A 76 -8.14 5.20 -1.03
CA ASP A 76 -8.96 5.12 0.20
C ASP A 76 -8.41 6.01 1.32
N ALA A 77 -7.10 6.00 1.52
CA ALA A 77 -6.44 6.82 2.53
C ALA A 77 -6.73 8.32 2.31
N VAL A 78 -6.53 8.83 1.09
CA VAL A 78 -6.81 10.26 0.77
C VAL A 78 -8.29 10.60 0.76
N CYS A 79 -9.18 9.66 0.41
CA CYS A 79 -10.63 9.88 0.52
C CYS A 79 -11.09 9.98 1.99
N GLN A 80 -10.40 9.29 2.90
CA GLN A 80 -10.75 9.23 4.33
C GLN A 80 -9.90 10.17 5.20
N GLY A 81 -8.92 10.87 4.62
CA GLY A 81 -7.97 11.72 5.34
C GLY A 81 -7.02 10.94 6.27
N ARG A 82 -6.75 9.66 5.97
CA ARG A 82 -5.83 8.81 6.75
C ARG A 82 -4.41 8.92 6.20
N THR A 83 -3.40 8.82 7.07
CA THR A 83 -1.99 8.81 6.65
C THR A 83 -1.59 7.44 6.10
N VAL A 84 -0.68 7.43 5.12
CA VAL A 84 -0.21 6.23 4.41
C VAL A 84 0.99 5.54 5.06
N GLU A 85 1.34 5.98 6.28
CA GLU A 85 2.37 5.35 7.13
C GLU A 85 2.10 3.85 7.38
N GLU A 86 0.92 3.34 7.00
CA GLU A 86 0.50 1.94 7.10
C GLU A 86 0.73 1.05 5.85
N ILE A 87 1.21 1.55 4.70
CA ILE A 87 1.09 0.76 3.42
C ILE A 87 2.36 0.02 2.98
N ALA A 88 3.43 0.10 3.75
CA ALA A 88 4.46 -0.93 3.69
C ALA A 88 4.86 -1.36 5.10
N VAL A 89 3.87 -1.72 5.93
CA VAL A 89 4.22 -2.49 7.12
C VAL A 89 4.84 -3.78 6.60
N LEU A 90 6.12 -3.95 6.89
CA LEU A 90 6.84 -5.16 6.58
C LEU A 90 6.02 -6.34 7.13
N LYS A 91 5.54 -7.17 6.21
CA LYS A 91 4.75 -8.36 6.53
C LYS A 91 5.62 -9.59 6.33
N PHE A 92 5.48 -10.54 7.22
CA PHE A 92 6.14 -11.84 7.07
C PHE A 92 5.29 -12.96 7.64
N CYS A 93 5.57 -14.17 7.17
CA CYS A 93 4.99 -15.37 7.77
C CYS A 93 5.95 -15.90 8.84
N PRO A 94 5.59 -15.94 10.14
CA PRO A 94 6.46 -16.48 11.18
C PRO A 94 6.73 -17.97 11.04
N GLN A 95 5.86 -18.71 10.32
CA GLN A 95 6.01 -20.13 10.06
C GLN A 95 6.97 -20.40 8.91
N CYS A 96 6.84 -19.67 7.80
CA CYS A 96 7.61 -19.90 6.58
C CYS A 96 8.88 -19.08 6.47
N TRP A 97 8.98 -17.96 7.19
CA TRP A 97 10.17 -17.10 7.11
C TRP A 97 11.40 -17.80 7.70
N VAL A 98 12.53 -17.64 7.04
CA VAL A 98 13.83 -18.13 7.50
C VAL A 98 14.56 -16.93 8.13
N PRO A 99 14.92 -16.99 9.42
CA PRO A 99 15.46 -15.80 10.07
C PRO A 99 16.82 -15.42 9.49
N GLY A 100 16.98 -14.13 9.19
CA GLY A 100 18.17 -13.59 8.51
C GLY A 100 18.07 -13.59 6.98
N THR A 101 16.98 -14.08 6.39
CA THR A 101 16.71 -13.91 4.95
C THR A 101 15.72 -12.79 4.70
N SER A 102 15.74 -12.24 3.49
CA SER A 102 14.67 -11.36 3.03
C SER A 102 13.32 -12.08 3.08
N PRO A 103 12.23 -11.39 3.46
CA PRO A 103 10.88 -11.95 3.37
C PRO A 103 10.47 -12.18 1.91
N ASP A 104 9.53 -13.11 1.70
CA ASP A 104 9.00 -13.40 0.38
C ASP A 104 8.38 -12.12 -0.23
N PRO A 105 8.75 -11.71 -1.46
CA PRO A 105 8.20 -10.54 -2.12
C PRO A 105 6.66 -10.55 -2.18
N MET A 106 6.02 -11.73 -2.28
CA MET A 106 4.55 -11.83 -2.27
C MET A 106 3.95 -11.33 -0.96
N TRP A 107 4.63 -11.45 0.18
CA TRP A 107 4.12 -10.95 1.46
C TRP A 107 4.15 -9.42 1.53
N THR A 108 5.09 -8.79 0.82
CA THR A 108 5.29 -7.33 0.82
C THR A 108 4.24 -6.59 -0.01
N THR A 109 3.37 -7.30 -0.74
CA THR A 109 2.26 -6.69 -1.46
C THR A 109 1.19 -6.19 -0.47
N PRO A 110 0.65 -4.96 -0.62
CA PRO A 110 -0.33 -4.40 0.29
C PRO A 110 -1.56 -5.29 0.53
N ARG A 111 -1.99 -6.02 -0.50
CA ARG A 111 -3.17 -6.91 -0.45
C ARG A 111 -2.91 -8.28 0.18
N SER A 112 -1.66 -8.67 0.36
CA SER A 112 -1.33 -9.96 0.96
C SER A 112 -1.70 -9.94 2.44
N LYS A 113 -2.67 -10.77 2.80
CA LYS A 113 -3.14 -10.98 4.18
C LYS A 113 -2.68 -12.32 4.75
N HIS A 114 -2.42 -13.30 3.88
CA HIS A 114 -2.06 -14.67 4.23
C HIS A 114 -0.82 -15.11 3.46
N CYS A 115 -0.07 -16.04 4.05
CA CYS A 115 1.08 -16.66 3.41
C CYS A 115 0.60 -17.62 2.30
N PHE A 116 1.12 -17.47 1.08
CA PHE A 116 0.80 -18.37 -0.03
C PHE A 116 1.34 -19.79 0.15
N ALA A 117 2.34 -19.99 1.03
CA ALA A 117 2.93 -21.30 1.28
C ALA A 117 2.16 -22.11 2.35
N CYS A 118 1.83 -21.51 3.50
CA CYS A 118 1.19 -22.23 4.62
C CYS A 118 -0.23 -21.76 4.97
N GLY A 119 -0.75 -20.73 4.31
CA GLY A 119 -2.08 -20.16 4.58
C GLY A 119 -2.21 -19.32 5.86
N SER A 120 -1.19 -19.29 6.73
CA SER A 120 -1.23 -18.51 7.97
C SER A 120 -1.31 -17.00 7.70
N LYS A 121 -1.98 -16.26 8.60
CA LYS A 121 -2.05 -14.79 8.53
C LYS A 121 -0.64 -14.19 8.63
N LEU A 122 -0.34 -13.24 7.75
CA LEU A 122 0.93 -12.50 7.78
C LEU A 122 0.97 -11.58 9.01
N GLN A 123 2.14 -11.47 9.62
CA GLN A 123 2.40 -10.61 10.77
C GLN A 123 3.20 -9.40 10.35
N ASP A 124 2.84 -8.28 10.96
CA ASP A 124 3.45 -6.96 10.79
C ASP A 124 3.80 -6.31 12.15
N ARG A 125 3.46 -7.01 13.23
CA ARG A 125 3.64 -6.63 14.62
C ARG A 125 4.19 -7.80 15.42
N CYS A 126 4.96 -7.50 16.46
CA CYS A 126 5.50 -8.52 17.35
C CYS A 126 4.38 -9.27 18.09
N SER A 127 4.43 -10.61 18.12
CA SER A 127 3.50 -11.45 18.90
C SER A 127 3.71 -11.38 20.43
N GLY A 128 4.68 -10.60 20.90
CA GLY A 128 4.95 -10.37 22.32
C GLY A 128 4.39 -9.04 22.80
N CYS A 129 4.89 -7.95 22.21
CA CYS A 129 4.55 -6.58 22.64
C CYS A 129 3.67 -5.81 21.65
N HIS A 130 3.28 -6.39 20.52
CA HIS A 130 2.47 -5.76 19.47
C HIS A 130 3.08 -4.52 18.78
N GLU A 131 4.34 -4.21 19.09
CA GLU A 131 5.10 -3.17 18.40
C GLU A 131 5.25 -3.50 16.91
N PRO A 132 5.13 -2.48 16.01
CA PRO A 132 5.39 -2.65 14.59
C PRO A 132 6.78 -3.23 14.32
N ILE A 133 6.85 -4.16 13.38
CA ILE A 133 8.13 -4.75 12.98
C ILE A 133 8.76 -3.87 11.91
N ALA A 134 9.74 -3.06 12.31
CA ALA A 134 10.45 -2.16 11.40
C ALA A 134 11.47 -2.89 10.51
N SER A 135 11.98 -4.07 10.92
CA SER A 135 12.99 -4.81 10.16
C SER A 135 13.03 -6.30 10.52
N LEU A 136 13.20 -7.16 9.50
CA LEU A 136 13.52 -8.59 9.65
C LEU A 136 15.02 -8.90 9.57
N LYS A 137 15.88 -7.87 9.54
CA LYS A 137 17.33 -8.09 9.61
C LYS A 137 17.71 -8.86 10.88
N PHE A 138 16.99 -8.61 11.97
CA PHE A 138 17.19 -9.27 13.25
C PHE A 138 16.14 -10.36 13.48
N ARG A 139 16.53 -11.43 14.17
CA ARG A 139 15.67 -12.60 14.44
C ARG A 139 14.69 -12.36 15.61
N PHE A 140 14.84 -11.24 16.33
CA PHE A 140 14.15 -10.92 17.58
C PHE A 140 13.60 -9.50 17.56
N CYS A 141 12.53 -9.28 18.34
CA CYS A 141 12.00 -7.95 18.59
C CYS A 141 13.00 -7.11 19.41
N PRO A 142 13.34 -5.88 18.98
CA PRO A 142 14.27 -5.03 19.72
C PRO A 142 13.68 -4.47 21.03
N TYR A 143 12.35 -4.49 21.17
CA TYR A 143 11.65 -3.94 22.33
C TYR A 143 11.44 -4.97 23.44
N CYS A 144 10.99 -6.18 23.09
CA CYS A 144 10.65 -7.21 24.07
C CYS A 144 11.53 -8.47 24.01
N GLY A 145 12.47 -8.55 23.06
CA GLY A 145 13.38 -9.69 22.91
C GLY A 145 12.74 -10.98 22.36
N LYS A 146 11.41 -11.02 22.15
CA LYS A 146 10.74 -12.23 21.62
C LYS A 146 11.22 -12.53 20.20
N SER A 147 11.52 -13.80 19.93
CA SER A 147 11.82 -14.30 18.59
C SER A 147 10.63 -14.09 17.65
N TYR A 148 10.91 -13.67 16.42
CA TYR A 148 9.90 -13.58 15.36
C TYR A 148 9.51 -14.96 14.80
N LYS A 149 10.38 -15.97 14.98
CA LYS A 149 10.10 -17.36 14.60
C LYS A 149 9.80 -18.18 15.85
N GLY A 150 8.57 -18.68 15.95
CA GLY A 150 8.08 -19.60 17.01
C GLY A 150 6.93 -19.02 17.85
N GLY A 151 5.91 -19.78 18.24
CA GLY A 151 5.74 -21.23 18.17
C GLY A 151 4.40 -21.63 17.54
N GLY A 152 4.45 -22.63 16.64
CA GLY A 152 3.36 -23.59 16.58
C GLY A 152 3.37 -24.36 17.89
N SER A 153 2.22 -24.45 18.54
CA SER A 153 1.98 -25.39 19.62
C SER A 153 2.25 -26.81 19.11
N GLU A 154 3.12 -27.53 19.82
CA GLU A 154 2.99 -29.00 19.96
C GLU A 154 1.60 -29.37 20.46
#